data_AF-A0AA42UL56-F1
#
_entry.id   AF-A0AA42UL56-F1
#
_cell.length_a   1.000
_cell.length_b   1.000
_cell.length_c   1.000
_cell.angle_alpha   90.00
_cell.angle_beta   90.00
_cell.angle_gamma   90.00
#
_symmetry.space_group_name_H-M   'P 1'
#
loop_
_entity.id
_entity.type
_entity.pdbx_description
1 polymer ?
#
loop_
_entity_poly.entity_id
_entity_poly.type
_entity_poly.pdbx_seq_one_letter_code
_entity_poly.pdbx_strand_id
1 'polypeptide(L)' 'MKNLVLTIASLYGMTAVILGAFGAHAFKKILPAEKLASFEVGV' A
#
# COMPACT_ATOMS: atom_id res chain seq x y z
N MET A 1 -26.50 1.95 -1.95
CA MET A 1 -25.71 1.94 -0.69
C MET A 1 -24.63 0.85 -0.72
N LYS A 2 -24.97 -0.45 -0.71
CA LYS A 2 -23.98 -1.56 -0.67
C LYS A 2 -22.95 -1.53 -1.81
N ASN A 3 -23.36 -1.38 -3.06
CA ASN A 3 -22.43 -1.41 -4.21
C ASN A 3 -21.44 -0.26 -4.21
N LEU A 4 -21.84 0.93 -3.75
CA LEU A 4 -20.95 2.09 -3.64
C LEU A 4 -19.80 1.81 -2.64
N VAL A 5 -20.14 1.25 -1.48
CA VAL A 5 -19.16 0.87 -0.45
C VAL A 5 -18.21 -0.19 -1.00
N LEU A 6 -18.71 -1.19 -1.72
CA LEU A 6 -17.87 -2.24 -2.32
C LEU A 6 -16.93 -1.66 -3.39
N THR A 7 -17.40 -0.77 -4.25
CA THR A 7 -16.56 -0.11 -5.26
C THR A 7 -15.47 0.74 -4.61
N ILE A 8 -15.81 1.55 -3.60
CA ILE A 8 -14.83 2.39 -2.89
C ILE A 8 -13.83 1.51 -2.13
N ALA A 9 -14.28 0.48 -1.42
CA ALA A 9 -13.40 -0.42 -0.69
C ALA A 9 -12.45 -1.18 -1.62
N SER A 10 -12.92 -1.63 -2.79
CA SER A 10 -12.10 -2.29 -3.80
C SER A 10 -11.02 -1.36 -4.36
N LEU A 11 -11.41 -0.13 -4.75
CA LEU A 11 -10.46 0.87 -5.24
C LEU A 11 -9.45 1.26 -4.16
N TYR A 12 -9.90 1.46 -2.93
CA TYR A 12 -9.04 1.83 -1.80
C TYR A 12 -8.06 0.72 -1.44
N GLY A 13 -8.53 -0.53 -1.42
CA GLY A 13 -7.65 -1.69 -1.21
C GLY A 13 -6.62 -1.85 -2.32
N MET A 14 -7.03 -1.69 -3.57
CA MET A 14 -6.14 -1.75 -4.73
C MET A 14 -5.06 -0.65 -4.66
N THR A 15 -5.43 0.60 -4.38
CA THR A 15 -4.46 1.69 -4.26
C THR A 15 -3.54 1.52 -3.06
N ALA A 16 -4.04 1.01 -1.93
CA ALA A 16 -3.21 0.72 -0.76
C ALA A 16 -2.11 -0.32 -1.07
N VAL A 17 -2.46 -1.43 -1.75
CA VAL A 17 -1.49 -2.46 -2.15
C VAL A 17 -0.44 -1.91 -3.10
N ILE A 18 -0.87 -1.16 -4.13
CA ILE A 18 0.02 -0.54 -5.11
C ILE A 18 1.00 0.41 -4.39
N LEU A 19 0.49 1.38 -3.64
CA LEU A 19 1.33 2.39 -2.99
C LEU A 19 2.26 1.78 -1.94
N GLY A 20 1.81 0.75 -1.20
CA GLY A 20 2.65 0.02 -0.24
C GLY A 20 3.81 -0.70 -0.93
N ALA A 21 3.53 -1.52 -1.96
CA ALA A 21 4.53 -2.30 -2.68
C ALA A 21 5.55 -1.41 -3.40
N PHE A 22 5.09 -0.37 -4.10
CA PHE A 22 5.96 0.57 -4.78
C PHE A 22 6.76 1.44 -3.80
N GLY A 23 6.16 1.86 -2.68
CA GLY A 23 6.84 2.63 -1.64
C GLY A 23 8.00 1.86 -1.02
N ALA A 24 7.77 0.62 -0.60
CA ALA A 24 8.80 -0.24 -0.03
C ALA A 24 9.93 -0.54 -1.05
N HIS A 25 9.59 -0.70 -2.34
CA HIS A 25 10.58 -0.97 -3.39
C HIS A 25 11.41 0.27 -3.74
N ALA A 26 10.76 1.41 -3.98
CA ALA A 26 11.42 2.65 -4.39
C ALA A 26 12.27 3.25 -3.25
N PHE A 27 11.79 3.20 -2.02
CA PHE A 27 12.50 3.79 -0.88
C PHE A 27 13.56 2.87 -0.28
N LYS A 28 13.72 1.62 -0.75
CA LYS A 28 14.70 0.66 -0.23
C LYS A 28 16.15 1.17 -0.20
N LYS A 29 16.47 2.13 -1.09
CA LYS A 29 17.80 2.75 -1.22
C LYS A 29 17.93 4.09 -0.49
N ILE A 30 16.83 4.62 0.05
CA ILE A 30 16.74 5.97 0.60
C ILE A 30 16.44 5.91 2.11
N LEU A 31 15.61 4.95 2.55
CA LEU A 31 15.22 4.78 3.94
C LEU A 31 16.04 3.66 4.61
N PRO A 32 16.37 3.81 5.91
CA PRO A 32 16.97 2.72 6.69
C PRO A 32 15.98 1.57 6.89
N ALA A 33 16.50 0.35 7.07
CA ALA A 33 15.71 -0.88 7.16
C ALA A 33 14.57 -0.82 8.19
N GLU A 34 14.81 -0.17 9.33
CA GLU A 34 13.81 0.02 10.39
C GLU A 34 12.60 0.84 9.94
N LYS A 35 12.81 1.83 9.05
CA LYS A 35 11.75 2.68 8.49
C LYS A 35 11.08 2.01 7.29
N LEU A 36 11.80 1.18 6.55
CA LEU A 36 11.21 0.34 5.49
C LEU A 36 10.26 -0.71 6.06
N ALA A 37 10.54 -1.25 7.24
CA ALA A 37 9.66 -2.20 7.92
C ALA A 37 8.30 -1.59 8.33
N SER A 38 8.16 -0.26 8.33
CA SER A 38 6.87 0.41 8.55
C SER A 38 5.94 0.38 7.33
N PHE A 39 6.45 0.01 6.15
CA PHE A 39 5.60 -0.25 4.99
C PHE A 39 4.99 -1.65 5.14
N GLU A 40 3.72 -1.70 5.52
CA GLU A 40 2.92 -2.93 5.49
C GLU A 40 2.56 -3.25 4.03
N VAL A 41 3.45 -3.99 3.37
CA VAL A 41 3.23 -4.51 2.02
C VAL A 41 2.33 -5.75 2.10
N GLY A 42 1.17 -5.68 1.47
CA GLY A 42 0.23 -6.80 1.37
C GLY A 42 0.60 -7.82 0.28
N VAL A 43 1.89 -8.17 0.16
CA VAL A 43 2.40 -9.22 -0.75
C VAL A 43 2.52 -10.54 -0.02
#